data_AF-A0A962W0V7-F1
#
_entry.id   AF-A0A962W0V7-F1
#
_cell.length_a   1.000
_cell.length_b   1.000
_cell.length_c   1.000
_cell.angle_alpha   90.00
_cell.angle_beta   90.00
_cell.angle_gamma   90.00
#
_symmetry.space_group_name_H-M   'P 1'
#
loop_
_entity.id
_entity.type
_entity.pdbx_description
1 polymer ?
#
loop_
_entity_poly.entity_id
_entity_poly.type
_entity_poly.pdbx_seq_one_letter_code
_entity_poly.pdbx_strand_id
1 'polypeptide(L)'
;MMGGPPPLSAQTTPTAVATTTLIEHTQFGEASDQELAEHWQLSREEVAHYRQYMRVEGRYFYAHLDPVMTLGIIETDPVQRARYAGLYLEAERERVREQTGFAQLVADVQ
;
A
#
# COMPACT_ATOMS: atom_id res chain seq x y z
N MET A 1 -0.19 -80.13 -12.44
CA MET A 1 -0.31 -78.90 -13.27
C MET A 1 -0.05 -77.71 -12.35
N MET A 2 1.09 -77.04 -12.50
CA MET A 2 1.51 -75.92 -11.65
C MET A 2 0.99 -74.61 -12.25
N GLY A 3 0.12 -73.88 -11.54
CA GLY A 3 -0.35 -72.55 -11.93
C GLY A 3 0.66 -71.48 -11.51
N GLY A 4 1.18 -70.71 -12.47
CA GLY A 4 2.08 -69.59 -12.21
C GLY A 4 1.36 -68.38 -11.59
N PRO A 5 2.06 -67.49 -10.88
CA PRO A 5 1.45 -66.31 -10.28
C PRO A 5 1.08 -65.29 -11.38
N PRO A 6 0.01 -64.51 -11.20
CA PRO A 6 -0.38 -63.48 -12.16
C PRO A 6 0.64 -62.33 -12.18
N PRO A 7 0.82 -61.62 -13.30
CA PRO A 7 1.74 -60.49 -13.38
C PRO A 7 1.19 -59.30 -12.57
N LEU A 8 2.08 -58.57 -11.89
CA LEU A 8 1.76 -57.29 -11.26
C LEU A 8 1.37 -56.26 -12.32
N SER A 9 0.16 -55.70 -12.20
CA SER A 9 -0.27 -54.55 -12.99
C SER A 9 0.61 -53.34 -12.70
N ALA A 10 1.28 -52.81 -13.72
CA ALA A 10 1.95 -51.52 -13.65
C ALA A 10 0.88 -50.42 -13.48
N GLN A 11 0.85 -49.79 -12.31
CA GLN A 11 0.04 -48.60 -12.07
C GLN A 11 0.78 -47.40 -12.65
N THR A 12 0.26 -46.87 -13.76
CA THR A 12 0.61 -45.55 -14.28
C THR A 12 0.13 -44.50 -13.27
N THR A 13 1.05 -43.87 -12.56
CA THR A 13 0.76 -42.70 -11.73
C THR A 13 0.29 -41.56 -12.64
N PRO A 14 -0.90 -40.97 -12.43
CA PRO A 14 -1.30 -39.79 -13.17
C PRO A 14 -0.40 -38.63 -12.74
N THR A 15 0.41 -38.12 -13.67
CA THR A 15 1.11 -36.84 -13.50
C THR A 15 0.05 -35.75 -13.43
N ALA A 16 -0.17 -35.21 -12.23
CA ALA A 16 -0.98 -34.01 -12.05
C ALA A 16 -0.30 -32.84 -12.79
N VAL A 17 -0.87 -32.43 -13.92
CA VAL A 17 -0.50 -31.18 -14.58
C VAL A 17 -0.99 -30.03 -13.71
N ALA A 18 -0.06 -29.36 -13.03
CA ALA A 18 -0.36 -28.15 -12.29
C ALA A 18 -0.70 -27.04 -13.30
N THR A 19 -1.95 -26.60 -13.31
CA THR A 19 -2.35 -25.41 -14.05
C THR A 19 -1.81 -24.18 -13.32
N THR A 20 -0.83 -23.49 -13.90
CA THR A 20 -0.36 -22.20 -13.40
C THR A 20 -1.43 -21.14 -13.67
N THR A 21 -2.10 -20.67 -12.62
CA THR A 21 -2.98 -19.51 -12.70
C THR A 21 -2.12 -18.24 -12.75
N LEU A 22 -2.21 -17.46 -13.83
CA LEU A 22 -1.60 -16.14 -13.92
C LEU A 22 -2.36 -15.18 -13.00
N ILE A 23 -1.72 -14.73 -11.92
CA ILE A 23 -2.25 -13.63 -11.10
C ILE A 23 -1.66 -12.33 -11.65
N GLU A 24 -2.50 -11.53 -12.29
CA GLU A 24 -2.14 -10.16 -12.66
C GLU A 24 -2.15 -9.29 -11.41
N HIS A 25 -0.96 -8.88 -10.97
CA HIS A 25 -0.83 -7.87 -9.93
C HIS A 25 -0.85 -6.49 -10.57
N THR A 26 -1.81 -5.66 -10.18
CA THR A 26 -1.77 -4.23 -10.49
C THR A 26 -0.56 -3.64 -9.79
N GLN A 27 0.49 -3.29 -10.55
CA GLN A 27 1.58 -2.47 -10.03
C GLN A 27 1.11 -1.02 -10.02
N PHE A 28 0.81 -0.51 -8.83
CA PHE A 28 0.72 0.93 -8.62
C PHE A 28 2.15 1.47 -8.66
N GLY A 29 2.47 2.27 -9.68
CA GLY A 29 3.75 2.97 -9.77
C GLY A 29 3.89 4.01 -8.65
N GLU A 30 5.12 4.49 -8.40
CA GLU A 30 5.28 5.64 -7.50
C GLU A 30 4.54 6.85 -8.07
N ALA A 31 3.78 7.55 -7.23
CA ALA A 31 3.17 8.82 -7.59
C ALA A 31 4.24 9.80 -8.06
N SER A 32 3.97 10.55 -9.13
CA SER A 32 4.83 11.63 -9.57
C SER A 32 4.92 12.74 -8.52
N ASP A 33 5.98 13.55 -8.58
CA ASP A 33 6.14 14.68 -7.65
C ASP A 33 4.98 15.69 -7.75
N GLN A 34 4.39 15.84 -8.94
CA GLN A 34 3.24 16.71 -9.16
C GLN A 34 1.98 16.15 -8.50
N GLU A 35 1.70 14.86 -8.67
CA GLU A 35 0.56 14.19 -8.01
C GLU A 35 0.72 14.25 -6.48
N LEU A 36 1.95 14.06 -5.97
CA LEU A 36 2.23 14.16 -4.54
C LEU A 36 2.00 15.58 -4.02
N ALA A 37 2.48 16.59 -4.76
CA ALA A 37 2.28 18.00 -4.42
C ALA A 37 0.79 18.37 -4.37
N GLU A 38 0.03 17.96 -5.38
CA GLU A 38 -1.41 18.26 -5.47
C GLU A 38 -2.20 17.57 -4.37
N HIS A 39 -1.97 16.27 -4.18
CA HIS A 39 -2.72 15.49 -3.19
C HIS A 39 -2.48 15.98 -1.75
N TRP A 40 -1.22 16.31 -1.44
CA TRP A 40 -0.83 16.73 -0.09
C TRP A 40 -0.76 18.24 0.11
N GLN A 41 -1.12 19.03 -0.90
CA GLN A 41 -1.06 20.50 -0.88
C GLN A 41 0.34 21.02 -0.50
N LEU A 42 1.37 20.36 -1.03
CA LEU A 42 2.77 20.66 -0.81
C LEU A 42 3.34 21.47 -1.97
N SER A 43 4.36 22.27 -1.69
CA SER A 43 5.17 22.89 -2.75
C SER A 43 6.11 21.86 -3.40
N ARG A 44 6.68 22.21 -4.55
CA ARG A 44 7.68 21.35 -5.22
C ARG A 44 8.92 21.13 -4.36
N GLU A 45 9.35 22.18 -3.65
CA GLU A 45 10.49 22.13 -2.75
C GLU A 45 10.24 21.19 -1.57
N GLU A 46 9.02 21.18 -1.04
CA GLU A 46 8.61 20.31 0.06
C GLU A 46 8.54 18.85 -0.37
N VAL A 47 8.04 18.59 -1.58
CA VAL A 47 8.09 17.25 -2.19
C VAL A 47 9.54 16.79 -2.37
N ALA A 48 10.41 17.65 -2.90
CA ALA A 48 11.83 17.31 -3.08
C ALA A 48 12.51 17.00 -1.73
N HIS A 49 12.22 17.79 -0.69
CA HIS A 49 12.73 17.58 0.66
C HIS A 49 12.25 16.23 1.24
N TYR A 50 10.96 15.94 1.12
CA TYR A 50 10.38 14.66 1.52
C TYR A 50 11.06 13.49 0.80
N ARG A 51 11.19 13.54 -0.52
CA ARG A 51 11.84 12.48 -1.33
C ARG A 51 13.29 12.27 -0.93
N GLN A 52 14.04 13.36 -0.72
CA GLN A 52 15.43 13.27 -0.28
C GLN A 52 15.54 12.58 1.08
N TYR A 53 14.67 12.92 2.03
CA TYR A 53 14.64 12.31 3.34
C TYR A 53 14.27 10.81 3.29
N MET A 54 13.24 10.48 2.49
CA MET A 54 12.79 9.09 2.31
C MET A 54 13.85 8.21 1.64
N ARG A 55 14.66 8.75 0.73
CA ARG A 55 15.73 8.00 0.06
C ARG A 55 16.80 7.46 1.02
N VAL A 56 16.99 8.12 2.15
CA VAL A 56 18.04 7.77 3.13
C VAL A 56 17.47 7.02 4.33
N GLU A 57 17.01 7.76 5.33
CA GLU A 57 16.60 7.23 6.63
C GLU A 57 15.08 7.03 6.69
N GLY A 58 14.31 7.93 6.05
CA GLY A 58 12.86 7.93 6.13
C GLY A 58 12.21 6.63 5.66
N ARG A 59 12.78 5.95 4.65
CA ARG A 59 12.26 4.65 4.18
C ARG A 59 12.24 3.53 5.23
N TYR A 60 13.07 3.60 6.27
CA TYR A 60 13.14 2.55 7.29
C TYR A 60 12.16 2.78 8.43
N PHE A 61 11.89 4.04 8.77
CA PHE A 61 11.09 4.38 9.95
C PHE A 61 9.72 4.94 9.60
N TYR A 62 9.58 5.63 8.46
CA TYR A 62 8.41 6.47 8.16
C TYR A 62 7.74 6.10 6.83
N ALA A 63 8.10 4.97 6.20
CA ALA A 63 7.44 4.49 4.98
C ALA A 63 5.93 4.23 5.14
N HIS A 64 5.45 4.09 6.38
CA HIS A 64 4.05 3.89 6.71
C HIS A 64 3.31 5.19 7.06
N LEU A 65 3.99 6.34 7.05
CA LEU A 65 3.41 7.63 7.38
C LEU A 65 3.12 8.45 6.13
N ASP A 66 2.10 9.30 6.24
CA ASP A 66 1.81 10.31 5.24
C ASP A 66 3.00 11.28 5.06
N PRO A 67 3.26 11.80 3.84
CA PRO A 67 4.31 12.78 3.60
C PRO A 67 4.24 14.02 4.49
N VAL A 68 3.03 14.55 4.71
CA VAL A 68 2.81 15.73 5.59
C VAL A 68 3.15 15.43 7.05
N MET A 69 2.85 14.21 7.53
CA MET A 69 3.19 13.78 8.89
C MET A 69 4.71 13.62 9.04
N THR A 70 5.35 13.01 8.04
CA THR A 70 6.81 12.84 8.00
C THR A 70 7.52 14.20 8.00
N LEU A 71 7.11 15.12 7.12
CA LEU A 71 7.62 16.49 7.07
C LEU A 71 7.43 17.21 8.40
N GLY A 72 6.25 17.09 9.03
CA GLY A 72 5.99 17.66 10.35
C GLY A 72 6.90 17.13 11.46
N ILE A 73 7.24 15.83 11.45
CA ILE A 73 8.15 15.22 12.43
C ILE A 73 9.58 15.76 12.30
N ILE A 74 10.07 15.91 11.06
CA ILE A 74 11.46 16.31 10.79
C ILE A 74 11.68 17.83 10.74
N GLU A 75 10.61 18.60 10.53
CA GLU A 75 10.67 20.06 10.44
C GLU A 75 11.12 20.67 11.77
N THR A 76 12.02 21.65 11.73
CA THR A 76 12.56 22.32 12.93
C THR A 76 11.95 23.70 13.15
N ASP A 77 11.46 24.34 12.09
CA ASP A 77 10.73 25.61 12.20
C ASP A 77 9.32 25.36 12.77
N PRO A 78 8.97 25.93 13.93
CA PRO A 78 7.65 25.74 14.52
C PRO A 78 6.50 26.25 13.64
N VAL A 79 6.73 27.29 12.81
CA VAL A 79 5.68 27.82 11.93
C VAL A 79 5.37 26.82 10.81
N GLN A 80 6.40 26.31 10.14
CA GLN A 80 6.21 25.27 9.13
C GLN A 80 5.68 23.96 9.72
N ARG A 81 6.16 23.57 10.89
CA ARG A 81 5.64 22.39 11.60
C ARG A 81 4.13 22.52 11.89
N ALA A 82 3.68 23.70 12.31
CA ALA A 82 2.25 23.97 12.51
C ALA A 82 1.46 23.92 11.20
N ARG A 83 2.03 24.39 10.09
CA ARG A 83 1.42 24.29 8.75
C ARG A 83 1.20 22.82 8.36
N TYR A 84 2.23 21.98 8.49
CA TYR A 84 2.12 20.54 8.21
C TYR A 84 1.09 19.84 9.09
N ALA A 85 1.03 20.19 10.38
CA ALA A 85 0.00 19.67 11.29
C ALA A 85 -1.42 20.04 10.82
N GLY A 86 -1.60 21.27 10.32
CA GLY A 86 -2.86 21.71 9.72
C GLY A 86 -3.25 20.90 8.48
N LEU A 87 -2.30 20.68 7.57
CA LEU A 87 -2.53 19.85 6.36
C LEU A 87 -2.91 18.41 6.73
N TYR A 88 -2.22 17.82 7.71
CA TYR A 88 -2.53 16.47 8.20
C TYR A 88 -3.96 16.40 8.77
N LEU A 89 -4.36 17.38 9.59
CA LEU A 89 -5.70 17.40 10.18
C LEU A 89 -6.81 17.54 9.15
N GLU A 90 -6.57 18.26 8.05
CA GLU A 90 -7.54 18.36 6.97
C GLU A 90 -7.71 17.02 6.25
N ALA A 91 -6.60 16.37 5.88
CA ALA A 91 -6.61 15.05 5.27
C ALA A 91 -7.29 14.00 6.17
N GLU A 92 -7.01 14.04 7.47
CA GLU A 92 -7.62 13.12 8.44
C GLU A 92 -9.12 13.34 8.57
N ARG A 93 -9.58 14.59 8.50
CA ARG A 93 -11.01 14.89 8.52
C ARG A 93 -11.75 14.30 7.32
N GLU A 94 -11.13 14.34 6.14
CA GLU A 94 -11.69 13.69 4.95
C GLU A 94 -11.78 12.17 5.14
N ARG A 95 -10.70 11.54 5.61
CA ARG A 95 -10.69 10.09 5.89
C ARG A 95 -11.78 9.69 6.89
N VAL A 96 -11.96 10.44 7.96
CA VAL A 96 -13.05 10.19 8.93
C VAL A 96 -14.42 10.38 8.28
N ARG A 97 -14.60 11.36 7.38
CA ARG A 97 -15.85 11.55 6.64
C ARG A 97 -16.15 10.34 5.75
N GLU A 98 -15.17 9.84 5.02
CA GLU A 98 -15.34 8.64 4.18
C GLU A 98 -15.70 7.41 5.01
N GLN A 99 -15.00 7.19 6.13
CA GLN A 99 -15.27 6.07 7.05
C GLN A 99 -16.67 6.14 7.65
N THR A 100 -17.09 7.32 8.10
CA THR A 100 -18.43 7.51 8.68
C THR A 100 -19.52 7.41 7.62
N GLY A 101 -19.28 7.92 6.39
CA GLY A 101 -20.16 7.73 5.25
C GLY A 101 -20.36 6.27 4.90
N PHE A 102 -19.28 5.48 4.86
CA PHE A 102 -19.35 4.03 4.69
C PHE A 102 -20.18 3.34 5.79
N ALA A 103 -19.92 3.67 7.06
CA ALA A 103 -20.66 3.10 8.19
C ALA A 103 -22.17 3.39 8.09
N GLN A 104 -22.55 4.61 7.68
CA GLN A 104 -23.95 4.99 7.49
C GLN A 104 -24.60 4.18 6.36
N LEU A 105 -23.93 4.05 5.21
CA LEU A 105 -24.43 3.26 4.07
C LEU A 105 -24.70 1.80 4.46
N VAL A 106 -23.85 1.21 5.30
CA VAL A 106 -24.06 -0.17 5.80
C VAL A 106 -25.25 -0.25 6.74
N ALA A 107 -25.46 0.75 7.60
CA ALA A 107 -26.59 0.79 8.52
C ALA A 107 -27.94 0.92 7.78
N ASP A 108 -27.99 1.68 6.69
CA ASP A 108 -29.22 1.91 5.92
C ASP A 108 -29.71 0.69 5.12
N VAL A 109 -28.88 -0.34 4.97
CA VAL A 109 -29.21 -1.59 4.24
C VAL A 109 -29.80 -2.67 5.17
N GLN A 110 -29.77 -2.47 6.50
CA GLN A 110 -30.28 -3.42 7.50
C GLN A 110 -31.70 -3.07 7.98
#